data_AF-A0A7C7A448-F1
#
_entry.id   AF-A0A7C7A448-F1
#
_cell.length_a   1.000
_cell.length_b   1.000
_cell.length_c   1.000
_cell.angle_alpha   90.00
_cell.angle_beta   90.00
_cell.angle_gamma   90.00
#
_symmetry.space_group_name_H-M   'P 1'
#
loop_
_entity.id
_entity.type
_entity.pdbx_description
1 polymer ?
#
loop_
_entity_poly.entity_id
_entity_poly.type
_entity_poly.pdbx_seq_one_letter_code
_entity_poly.pdbx_strand_id
1 'polypeptide(L)'
;THSEMLPAHYYPAFKKYKHFVGNYGNAWWQQLREFESFNGPILFTTNCIVPPRKEEIRKRIFTTGATGYPGCTHIEEDEEGRKDFSEIIELAKTCPPPAEIEKGTIVGGFAHEQVFALADQIVEAVRSGSIKKFFVMAGCDGRMNSRGYYTDFASELPEDNVILTAGCAKYRYNKLDLGDIGGIPRVLDAGQCNDSYSLALIALKLKEIFGLEDINELPIVYNISWYEQKAVIVLLALLYLGVKNIQLGPTLPAFLSPNVAEVLVEKFGITSIGTVAEDLERFLGA
;
A
#
# COMPACT_ATOMS: atom_id res chain seq x y z
N THR A 1 8.29 7.60 -10.29
CA THR A 1 7.86 7.62 -8.87
C THR A 1 8.58 6.53 -8.10
N HIS A 2 8.51 6.57 -6.77
CA HIS A 2 9.07 5.56 -5.87
C HIS A 2 8.10 5.32 -4.71
N SER A 3 8.01 4.08 -4.22
CA SER A 3 7.21 3.70 -3.04
C SER A 3 5.78 4.28 -3.06
N GLU A 4 5.39 5.07 -2.06
CA GLU A 4 4.05 5.66 -1.93
C GLU A 4 3.69 6.68 -3.01
N MET A 5 4.60 7.05 -3.90
CA MET A 5 4.27 7.87 -5.07
C MET A 5 3.81 7.06 -6.29
N LEU A 6 3.89 5.72 -6.26
CA LEU A 6 3.36 4.85 -7.32
C LEU A 6 1.93 5.24 -7.76
N PRO A 7 0.98 5.52 -6.85
CA PRO A 7 -0.39 5.85 -7.22
C PRO A 7 -0.57 7.14 -8.01
N ALA A 8 0.42 8.02 -8.08
CA ALA A 8 0.37 9.19 -8.96
C ALA A 8 0.15 8.77 -10.44
N HIS A 9 0.58 7.57 -10.83
CA HIS A 9 0.31 7.01 -12.16
C HIS A 9 -1.16 6.69 -12.42
N TYR A 10 -2.01 6.66 -11.40
CA TYR A 10 -3.42 6.29 -11.54
C TYR A 10 -4.29 7.49 -11.91
N TYR A 11 -3.84 8.71 -11.60
CA TYR A 11 -4.61 9.94 -11.79
C TYR A 11 -4.56 10.44 -13.24
N PRO A 12 -5.73 10.74 -13.88
CA PRO A 12 -5.78 11.27 -15.24
C PRO A 12 -4.96 12.56 -15.44
N ALA A 13 -4.91 13.42 -14.41
CA ALA A 13 -4.18 14.68 -14.45
C ALA A 13 -2.67 14.50 -14.69
N PHE A 14 -2.08 13.38 -14.22
CA PHE A 14 -0.65 13.08 -14.39
C PHE A 14 -0.38 12.19 -15.60
N LYS A 15 -1.33 11.34 -16.01
CA LYS A 15 -1.20 10.46 -17.19
C LYS A 15 -0.97 11.20 -18.52
N LYS A 16 -1.27 12.50 -18.58
CA LYS A 16 -1.08 13.32 -19.79
C LYS A 16 0.40 13.64 -20.12
N TYR A 17 1.33 13.45 -19.18
CA TYR A 17 2.73 13.83 -19.35
C TYR A 17 3.58 12.67 -19.88
N LYS A 18 4.05 12.77 -21.14
CA LYS A 18 4.86 11.72 -21.79
C LYS A 18 6.19 11.41 -21.10
N HIS A 19 6.75 12.37 -20.36
CA HIS A 19 8.00 12.20 -19.62
C HIS A 19 7.77 11.64 -18.20
N PHE A 20 6.52 11.32 -17.83
CA PHE A 20 6.22 10.62 -16.60
C PHE A 20 6.32 9.10 -16.82
N VAL A 21 7.56 8.59 -16.74
CA VAL A 21 7.94 7.28 -17.31
C VAL A 21 7.32 6.08 -16.58
N GLY A 22 7.37 6.04 -15.25
CA GLY A 22 6.96 4.86 -14.50
C GLY A 22 7.31 4.91 -13.01
N ASN A 23 7.22 3.76 -12.35
CA ASN A 23 7.64 3.57 -10.97
C ASN A 23 8.94 2.77 -10.91
N TYR A 24 9.88 3.22 -10.09
CA TYR A 24 11.20 2.60 -9.96
C TYR A 24 11.33 1.96 -8.58
N GLY A 25 11.69 0.67 -8.54
CA GLY A 25 11.96 -0.04 -7.29
C GLY A 25 10.73 -0.49 -6.51
N ASN A 26 10.88 -0.54 -5.19
CA ASN A 26 9.97 -1.18 -4.25
C ASN A 26 9.57 -0.22 -3.11
N ALA A 27 9.16 -0.78 -1.97
CA ALA A 27 8.88 -0.02 -0.77
C ALA A 27 10.12 0.70 -0.21
N TRP A 28 9.84 1.75 0.56
CA TRP A 28 10.79 2.67 1.18
C TRP A 28 12.03 2.03 1.83
N TRP A 29 11.93 0.83 2.40
CA TRP A 29 13.04 0.23 3.14
C TRP A 29 14.19 -0.26 2.24
N GLN A 30 13.94 -0.49 0.94
CA GLN A 30 14.95 -0.88 -0.06
C GLN A 30 15.69 0.30 -0.67
N GLN A 31 15.33 1.54 -0.30
CA GLN A 31 15.80 2.75 -0.97
C GLN A 31 17.32 2.92 -0.98
N LEU A 32 18.05 2.36 -0.02
CA LEU A 32 19.52 2.49 0.03
C LEU A 32 20.19 1.87 -1.20
N ARG A 33 19.65 0.76 -1.71
CA ARG A 33 20.13 0.10 -2.93
C ARG A 33 19.53 0.76 -4.17
N GLU A 34 18.24 1.04 -4.14
CA GLU A 34 17.50 1.53 -5.32
C GLU A 34 17.90 2.95 -5.69
N PHE A 35 18.15 3.82 -4.71
CA PHE A 35 18.57 5.18 -5.01
C PHE A 35 19.98 5.22 -5.57
N GLU A 36 20.86 4.30 -5.17
CA GLU A 36 22.17 4.14 -5.79
C GLU A 36 22.02 3.88 -7.29
N SER A 37 21.23 2.88 -7.68
CA SER A 37 21.02 2.53 -9.09
C SER A 37 20.17 3.55 -9.87
N PHE A 38 19.38 4.39 -9.20
CA PHE A 38 18.59 5.42 -9.86
C PHE A 38 19.44 6.52 -10.52
N ASN A 39 20.68 6.72 -10.08
CA ASN A 39 21.67 7.70 -10.56
C ASN A 39 21.28 9.19 -10.42
N GLY A 40 20.06 9.57 -10.80
CA GLY A 40 19.53 10.93 -10.74
C GLY A 40 19.15 11.40 -9.33
N PRO A 41 18.69 12.65 -9.20
CA PRO A 41 18.29 13.19 -7.92
C PRO A 41 17.00 12.56 -7.38
N ILE A 42 16.86 12.53 -6.05
CA ILE A 42 15.71 11.97 -5.35
C ILE A 42 15.00 13.10 -4.59
N LEU A 43 13.70 13.25 -4.80
CA LEU A 43 12.88 14.18 -4.03
C LEU A 43 12.02 13.43 -3.01
N PHE A 44 12.19 13.75 -1.73
CA PHE A 44 11.26 13.33 -0.69
C PHE A 44 10.24 14.41 -0.40
N THR A 45 8.97 14.08 -0.60
CA THR A 45 7.82 14.93 -0.24
C THR A 45 7.31 14.63 1.18
N THR A 46 7.45 13.38 1.64
CA THR A 46 7.04 12.90 2.97
C THR A 46 8.03 11.85 3.49
N ASN A 47 7.72 11.25 4.65
CA ASN A 47 8.31 9.99 5.07
C ASN A 47 8.13 8.89 3.98
N CYS A 48 9.01 7.89 3.88
CA CYS A 48 10.03 7.47 4.84
C CYS A 48 11.45 7.62 4.31
N ILE A 49 12.22 8.56 4.86
CA ILE A 49 13.65 8.70 4.58
C ILE A 49 14.49 7.81 5.51
N VAL A 50 15.23 6.89 4.93
CA VAL A 50 16.30 6.12 5.58
C VAL A 50 17.61 6.90 5.47
N PRO A 51 18.40 7.04 6.55
CA PRO A 51 19.72 7.67 6.52
C PRO A 51 20.57 7.15 5.35
N PRO A 52 20.95 8.01 4.38
CA PRO A 52 21.79 7.59 3.26
C PRO A 52 23.15 7.14 3.79
N ARG A 53 23.66 6.02 3.25
CA ARG A 53 24.95 5.45 3.67
C ARG A 53 26.16 6.06 2.97
N LYS A 54 25.93 6.75 1.86
CA LYS A 54 26.99 7.28 1.02
C LYS A 54 26.73 8.75 0.69
N GLU A 55 27.80 9.53 0.76
CA GLU A 55 27.78 10.98 0.67
C GLU A 55 27.32 11.47 -0.71
N GLU A 56 27.71 10.77 -1.78
CA GLU A 56 27.29 11.08 -3.14
C GLU A 56 25.78 10.88 -3.35
N ILE A 57 25.15 9.95 -2.62
CA ILE A 57 23.70 9.78 -2.62
C ILE A 57 23.04 10.91 -1.86
N ARG A 58 23.59 11.26 -0.69
CA ARG A 58 23.07 12.35 0.16
C ARG A 58 23.05 13.69 -0.59
N LYS A 59 24.09 14.01 -1.35
CA LYS A 59 24.22 15.25 -2.14
C LYS A 59 23.17 15.43 -3.24
N ARG A 60 22.53 14.33 -3.67
CA ARG A 60 21.45 14.36 -4.67
C ARG A 60 20.08 14.07 -4.09
N ILE A 61 19.94 14.06 -2.76
CA ILE A 61 18.65 14.01 -2.08
C ILE A 61 18.16 15.44 -1.84
N PHE A 62 16.95 15.69 -2.32
CA PHE A 62 16.14 16.86 -2.02
C PHE A 62 15.02 16.48 -1.06
N THR A 63 14.68 17.40 -0.19
CA THR A 63 13.52 17.29 0.71
C THR A 63 12.60 18.48 0.51
N THR A 64 11.32 18.34 0.85
CA THR A 64 10.37 19.45 0.82
C THR A 64 9.23 19.18 1.80
N GLY A 65 8.44 20.21 2.12
CA GLY A 65 7.32 20.10 3.06
C GLY A 65 7.81 19.69 4.45
N ALA A 66 7.09 18.77 5.11
CA ALA A 66 7.44 18.32 6.45
C ALA A 66 8.67 17.39 6.53
N THR A 67 9.38 17.16 5.42
CA THR A 67 10.53 16.24 5.37
C THR A 67 11.85 16.99 5.45
N GLY A 68 12.83 16.43 6.17
CA GLY A 68 14.19 16.96 6.20
C GLY A 68 15.21 15.89 6.59
N TYR A 69 16.45 16.05 6.12
CA TYR A 69 17.59 15.25 6.57
C TYR A 69 18.87 16.10 6.54
N PRO A 70 19.74 16.03 7.57
CA PRO A 70 20.91 16.88 7.66
C PRO A 70 21.77 16.93 6.38
N GLY A 71 21.94 18.16 5.90
CA GLY A 71 22.73 18.53 4.74
C GLY A 71 22.14 18.13 3.37
N CYS A 72 20.95 17.53 3.30
CA CYS A 72 20.22 17.43 2.04
C CYS A 72 19.64 18.80 1.67
N THR A 73 19.55 19.12 0.38
CA THR A 73 18.90 20.36 -0.06
C THR A 73 17.42 20.32 0.30
N HIS A 74 16.88 21.42 0.86
CA HIS A 74 15.46 21.55 1.16
C HIS A 74 14.83 22.57 0.20
N ILE A 75 13.74 22.16 -0.45
CA ILE A 75 12.96 22.99 -1.36
C ILE A 75 11.79 23.58 -0.58
N GLU A 76 11.93 24.86 -0.26
CA GLU A 76 10.91 25.67 0.41
C GLU A 76 9.79 26.07 -0.56
N GLU A 77 8.64 26.40 0.01
CA GLU A 77 7.53 27.06 -0.70
C GLU A 77 7.72 28.58 -0.63
N ASP A 78 7.41 29.29 -1.72
CA ASP A 78 7.31 30.75 -1.70
C ASP A 78 6.04 31.22 -0.97
N GLU A 79 5.85 32.54 -0.85
CA GLU A 79 4.67 33.13 -0.18
C GLU A 79 3.33 32.73 -0.83
N GLU A 80 3.35 32.30 -2.10
CA GLU A 80 2.18 31.78 -2.82
C GLU A 80 2.07 30.24 -2.79
N GLY A 81 2.91 29.55 -2.02
CA GLY A 81 2.91 28.09 -1.91
C GLY A 81 3.57 27.38 -3.10
N ARG A 82 4.29 28.09 -3.96
CA ARG A 82 4.97 27.50 -5.13
C ARG A 82 6.37 27.02 -4.76
N LYS A 83 6.74 25.86 -5.30
CA LYS A 83 8.07 25.27 -5.15
C LYS A 83 8.89 25.48 -6.40
N ASP A 84 10.13 25.89 -6.24
CA ASP A 84 11.08 25.91 -7.34
C ASP A 84 11.85 24.58 -7.43
N PHE A 85 11.62 23.85 -8.52
CA PHE A 85 12.31 22.59 -8.82
C PHE A 85 13.45 22.79 -9.86
N SER A 86 13.89 24.03 -10.11
CA SER A 86 14.96 24.32 -11.08
C SER A 86 16.27 23.59 -10.75
N GLU A 87 16.74 23.64 -9.51
CA GLU A 87 18.00 23.02 -9.08
C GLU A 87 18.01 21.50 -9.28
N ILE A 88 16.91 20.81 -8.93
CA ILE A 88 16.81 19.37 -9.12
C ILE A 88 16.80 18.98 -10.59
N ILE A 89 16.21 19.81 -11.45
CA ILE A 89 16.22 19.61 -12.91
C ILE A 89 17.62 19.81 -13.49
N GLU A 90 18.34 20.87 -13.08
CA GLU A 90 19.71 21.12 -13.55
C GLU A 90 20.66 20.01 -13.09
N LEU A 91 20.53 19.52 -11.86
CA LEU A 91 21.32 18.38 -11.39
C LEU A 91 21.02 17.12 -12.22
N ALA A 92 19.75 16.83 -12.50
CA ALA A 92 19.34 15.65 -13.27
C ALA A 92 19.98 15.60 -14.67
N LYS A 93 20.19 16.75 -15.32
CA LYS A 93 20.85 16.83 -16.65
C LYS A 93 22.32 16.37 -16.62
N THR A 94 22.95 16.40 -15.45
CA THR A 94 24.35 15.97 -15.27
C THR A 94 24.48 14.51 -14.84
N CYS A 95 23.37 13.86 -14.48
CA CYS A 95 23.36 12.50 -13.99
C CYS A 95 23.23 11.48 -15.14
N PRO A 96 23.83 10.29 -15.02
CA PRO A 96 23.48 9.16 -15.86
C PRO A 96 22.00 8.80 -15.74
N PRO A 97 21.40 8.16 -16.77
CA PRO A 97 20.05 7.62 -16.66
C PRO A 97 19.98 6.52 -15.58
N PRO A 98 18.79 6.22 -15.01
CA PRO A 98 18.61 5.13 -14.06
C PRO A 98 19.08 3.79 -14.65
N ALA A 99 19.78 2.99 -13.84
CA ALA A 99 20.09 1.61 -14.20
C ALA A 99 18.83 0.75 -14.06
N GLU A 100 18.58 -0.11 -15.03
CA GLU A 100 17.43 -1.01 -14.96
C GLU A 100 17.63 -2.05 -13.84
N ILE A 101 16.64 -2.19 -12.97
CA ILE A 101 16.62 -3.18 -11.88
C ILE A 101 15.57 -4.27 -12.08
N GLU A 102 14.58 -4.03 -12.94
CA GLU A 102 13.49 -4.93 -13.29
C GLU A 102 12.80 -4.47 -14.58
N LYS A 103 12.03 -5.37 -15.19
CA LYS A 103 11.13 -5.08 -16.32
C LYS A 103 9.74 -5.62 -16.01
N GLY A 104 8.71 -4.92 -16.46
CA GLY A 104 7.31 -5.36 -16.32
C GLY A 104 6.37 -4.19 -16.11
N THR A 105 5.13 -4.50 -15.78
CA THR A 105 4.07 -3.53 -15.51
C THR A 105 3.34 -3.91 -14.24
N ILE A 106 2.89 -2.90 -13.49
CA ILE A 106 2.01 -3.08 -12.33
C ILE A 106 0.68 -2.43 -12.68
N VAL A 107 -0.41 -3.17 -12.50
CA VAL A 107 -1.77 -2.66 -12.69
C VAL A 107 -2.29 -2.11 -11.36
N GLY A 108 -2.97 -0.98 -11.41
CA GLY A 108 -3.57 -0.33 -10.25
C GLY A 108 -4.50 0.81 -10.64
N GLY A 109 -5.03 1.52 -9.65
CA GLY A 109 -6.03 2.57 -9.85
C GLY A 109 -7.45 2.15 -9.54
N PHE A 110 -7.62 1.11 -8.70
CA PHE A 110 -8.91 0.61 -8.23
C PHE A 110 -9.38 1.37 -6.98
N ALA A 111 -9.35 2.71 -7.04
CA ALA A 111 -9.99 3.55 -6.03
C ALA A 111 -11.52 3.45 -6.11
N HIS A 112 -12.24 4.03 -5.14
CA HIS A 112 -13.69 3.80 -4.97
C HIS A 112 -14.51 4.06 -6.24
N GLU A 113 -14.30 5.17 -6.95
CA GLU A 113 -15.04 5.46 -8.21
C GLU A 113 -14.85 4.38 -9.28
N GLN A 114 -13.61 3.90 -9.45
CA GLN A 114 -13.31 2.85 -10.43
C GLN A 114 -13.95 1.51 -10.03
N VAL A 115 -13.94 1.18 -8.74
CA VAL A 115 -14.56 -0.07 -8.25
C VAL A 115 -16.08 0.03 -8.28
N PHE A 116 -16.65 1.20 -8.00
CA PHE A 116 -18.10 1.45 -8.14
C PHE A 116 -18.55 1.31 -9.59
N ALA A 117 -17.76 1.80 -10.56
CA ALA A 117 -18.03 1.60 -11.97
C ALA A 117 -17.98 0.11 -12.40
N LEU A 118 -17.29 -0.74 -11.63
CA LEU A 118 -17.19 -2.19 -11.85
C LEU A 118 -18.09 -3.00 -10.90
N ALA A 119 -18.97 -2.34 -10.13
CA ALA A 119 -19.72 -2.98 -9.04
C ALA A 119 -20.57 -4.15 -9.54
N ASP A 120 -21.26 -4.00 -10.67
CA ASP A 120 -22.12 -5.06 -11.22
C ASP A 120 -21.31 -6.33 -11.55
N GLN A 121 -20.15 -6.18 -12.19
CA GLN A 121 -19.25 -7.29 -12.52
C GLN A 121 -18.71 -7.97 -11.25
N ILE A 122 -18.32 -7.18 -10.24
CA ILE A 122 -17.83 -7.71 -8.95
C ILE A 122 -18.94 -8.45 -8.22
N VAL A 123 -20.15 -7.90 -8.19
CA VAL A 123 -21.31 -8.51 -7.53
C VAL A 123 -21.71 -9.81 -8.21
N GLU A 124 -21.68 -9.86 -9.54
CA GLU A 124 -21.91 -11.08 -10.31
C GLU A 124 -20.85 -12.14 -10.01
N ALA A 125 -19.56 -11.76 -9.98
CA ALA A 125 -18.47 -12.67 -9.66
C ALA A 125 -18.57 -13.24 -8.24
N VAL A 126 -19.04 -12.45 -7.27
CA VAL A 126 -19.32 -12.93 -5.91
C VAL A 126 -20.54 -13.85 -5.87
N ARG A 127 -21.65 -13.47 -6.52
CA ARG A 127 -22.91 -14.26 -6.53
C ARG A 127 -22.76 -15.61 -7.24
N SER A 128 -21.99 -15.65 -8.32
CA SER A 128 -21.67 -16.89 -9.05
C SER A 128 -20.68 -17.78 -8.28
N GLY A 129 -19.98 -17.22 -7.27
CA GLY A 129 -18.95 -17.90 -6.51
C GLY A 129 -17.60 -17.96 -7.21
N SER A 130 -17.41 -17.24 -8.32
CA SER A 130 -16.11 -17.04 -8.96
C SER A 130 -15.13 -16.27 -8.07
N ILE A 131 -15.63 -15.32 -7.28
CA ILE A 131 -14.89 -14.70 -6.18
C ILE A 131 -15.48 -15.22 -4.87
N LYS A 132 -14.68 -15.96 -4.09
CA LYS A 132 -15.07 -16.49 -2.78
C LYS A 132 -14.91 -15.47 -1.68
N LYS A 133 -13.74 -14.83 -1.59
CA LYS A 133 -13.43 -13.82 -0.58
C LYS A 133 -12.52 -12.73 -1.13
N PHE A 134 -12.60 -11.57 -0.47
CA PHE A 134 -11.63 -10.50 -0.60
C PHE A 134 -10.70 -10.51 0.61
N PHE A 135 -9.42 -10.22 0.38
CA PHE A 135 -8.40 -10.10 1.42
C PHE A 135 -7.84 -8.68 1.41
N VAL A 136 -8.20 -7.88 2.42
CA VAL A 136 -7.61 -6.56 2.63
C VAL A 136 -6.21 -6.75 3.20
N MET A 137 -5.20 -6.63 2.33
CA MET A 137 -3.78 -6.72 2.67
C MET A 137 -3.07 -5.36 2.61
N ALA A 138 -3.83 -4.30 2.88
CA ALA A 138 -3.35 -2.92 2.87
C ALA A 138 -2.37 -2.59 4.01
N GLY A 139 -1.81 -1.38 3.95
CA GLY A 139 -1.04 -0.75 5.02
C GLY A 139 0.42 -0.48 4.64
N CYS A 140 1.35 -0.75 5.56
CA CYS A 140 2.76 -0.37 5.41
C CYS A 140 3.72 -1.56 5.43
N ASP A 141 4.69 -1.54 4.52
CA ASP A 141 5.82 -2.48 4.50
C ASP A 141 6.96 -2.01 5.44
N GLY A 142 7.94 -2.89 5.69
CA GLY A 142 9.11 -2.63 6.51
C GLY A 142 10.20 -3.69 6.38
N ARG A 143 11.22 -3.61 7.24
CA ARG A 143 12.48 -4.39 7.10
C ARG A 143 12.44 -5.81 7.65
N MET A 144 11.55 -6.11 8.60
CA MET A 144 11.58 -7.38 9.32
C MET A 144 11.36 -8.55 8.37
N ASN A 145 12.22 -9.56 8.45
CA ASN A 145 12.14 -10.76 7.59
C ASN A 145 10.80 -11.49 7.74
N SER A 146 10.15 -11.41 8.91
CA SER A 146 8.82 -11.97 9.15
C SER A 146 7.74 -11.43 8.21
N ARG A 147 7.97 -10.30 7.52
CA ARG A 147 7.06 -9.78 6.49
C ARG A 147 7.07 -10.61 5.20
N GLY A 148 8.00 -11.56 5.06
CA GLY A 148 7.92 -12.62 4.04
C GLY A 148 6.58 -13.35 4.07
N TYR A 149 5.98 -13.47 5.26
CA TYR A 149 4.60 -13.93 5.47
C TYR A 149 3.60 -13.36 4.45
N TYR A 150 3.62 -12.05 4.17
CA TYR A 150 2.63 -11.44 3.27
C TYR A 150 2.86 -11.78 1.80
N THR A 151 4.10 -12.08 1.41
CA THR A 151 4.43 -12.57 0.07
C THR A 151 3.98 -14.01 -0.08
N ASP A 152 4.32 -14.85 0.90
CA ASP A 152 3.98 -16.27 0.90
C ASP A 152 2.46 -16.46 0.98
N PHE A 153 1.78 -15.74 1.86
CA PHE A 153 0.32 -15.74 1.98
C PHE A 153 -0.37 -15.35 0.67
N ALA A 154 0.08 -14.30 -0.02
CA ALA A 154 -0.51 -13.89 -1.29
C ALA A 154 -0.26 -14.93 -2.41
N SER A 155 0.88 -15.62 -2.37
CA SER A 155 1.25 -16.65 -3.35
C SER A 155 0.48 -17.95 -3.16
N GLU A 156 0.19 -18.31 -1.90
CA GLU A 156 -0.54 -19.53 -1.53
C GLU A 156 -2.06 -19.32 -1.49
N LEU A 157 -2.54 -18.08 -1.64
CA LEU A 157 -3.96 -17.76 -1.62
C LEU A 157 -4.67 -18.39 -2.84
N PRO A 158 -5.77 -19.15 -2.65
CA PRO A 158 -6.46 -19.80 -3.76
C PRO A 158 -6.92 -18.81 -4.84
N GLU A 159 -6.92 -19.27 -6.09
CA GLU A 159 -7.13 -18.46 -7.29
C GLU A 159 -8.53 -17.82 -7.38
N ASP A 160 -9.50 -18.27 -6.58
CA ASP A 160 -10.84 -17.71 -6.48
C ASP A 160 -10.96 -16.57 -5.44
N ASN A 161 -9.85 -15.99 -5.00
CA ASN A 161 -9.81 -14.88 -4.04
C ASN A 161 -9.10 -13.64 -4.62
N VAL A 162 -9.52 -12.47 -4.16
CA VAL A 162 -9.00 -11.16 -4.61
C VAL A 162 -8.36 -10.40 -3.45
N ILE A 163 -7.16 -9.88 -3.65
CA ILE A 163 -6.47 -9.01 -2.71
C ILE A 163 -6.87 -7.56 -2.97
N LEU A 164 -7.33 -6.87 -1.92
CA LEU A 164 -7.55 -5.43 -1.89
C LEU A 164 -6.38 -4.76 -1.18
N THR A 165 -5.71 -3.80 -1.81
CA THR A 165 -4.53 -3.16 -1.23
C THR A 165 -4.53 -1.65 -1.37
N ALA A 166 -3.85 -1.01 -0.43
CA ALA A 166 -3.56 0.41 -0.37
C ALA A 166 -2.30 0.60 0.48
N GLY A 167 -1.43 1.53 0.10
CA GLY A 167 -0.16 1.78 0.78
C GLY A 167 0.95 0.79 0.46
N CYS A 168 2.16 1.08 0.95
CA CYS A 168 3.38 0.39 0.52
C CYS A 168 3.46 -1.09 0.92
N ALA A 169 2.54 -1.62 1.74
CA ALA A 169 2.41 -3.07 1.96
C ALA A 169 2.26 -3.85 0.63
N LYS A 170 1.66 -3.22 -0.39
CA LYS A 170 1.50 -3.78 -1.74
C LYS A 170 2.78 -4.36 -2.33
N TYR A 171 3.94 -3.81 -2.00
CA TYR A 171 5.22 -4.24 -2.59
C TYR A 171 5.65 -5.65 -2.18
N ARG A 172 4.92 -6.29 -1.26
CA ARG A 172 5.11 -7.71 -0.93
C ARG A 172 4.52 -8.65 -1.98
N TYR A 173 3.57 -8.20 -2.79
CA TYR A 173 2.82 -9.09 -3.70
C TYR A 173 2.38 -8.46 -5.03
N ASN A 174 2.50 -7.13 -5.22
CA ASN A 174 2.05 -6.45 -6.44
C ASN A 174 2.91 -6.70 -7.70
N LYS A 175 3.99 -7.48 -7.56
CA LYS A 175 4.87 -7.93 -8.64
C LYS A 175 4.81 -9.44 -8.86
N LEU A 176 3.94 -10.14 -8.13
CA LEU A 176 3.66 -11.54 -8.36
C LEU A 176 2.69 -11.68 -9.55
N ASP A 177 2.82 -12.76 -10.30
CA ASP A 177 1.89 -13.11 -11.36
C ASP A 177 0.70 -13.88 -10.78
N LEU A 178 -0.25 -13.14 -10.20
CA LEU A 178 -1.42 -13.71 -9.53
C LEU A 178 -2.63 -13.86 -10.46
N GLY A 179 -2.56 -13.39 -11.71
CA GLY A 179 -3.65 -13.49 -12.69
C GLY A 179 -4.89 -12.62 -12.39
N ASP A 180 -6.01 -13.01 -13.00
CA ASP A 180 -7.31 -12.36 -12.91
C ASP A 180 -8.46 -13.38 -12.80
N ILE A 181 -9.62 -12.91 -12.32
CA ILE A 181 -10.87 -13.68 -12.25
C ILE A 181 -11.89 -12.98 -13.15
N GLY A 182 -12.12 -13.56 -14.34
CA GLY A 182 -13.09 -13.00 -15.28
C GLY A 182 -12.76 -11.56 -15.71
N GLY A 183 -11.48 -11.25 -15.88
CA GLY A 183 -10.98 -9.91 -16.22
C GLY A 183 -10.75 -8.98 -15.04
N ILE A 184 -11.08 -9.38 -13.80
CA ILE A 184 -10.81 -8.61 -12.58
C ILE A 184 -9.44 -9.04 -12.04
N PRO A 185 -8.41 -8.16 -12.00
CA PRO A 185 -7.10 -8.54 -11.46
C PRO A 185 -7.20 -9.04 -10.02
N ARG A 186 -6.45 -10.09 -9.67
CA ARG A 186 -6.44 -10.65 -8.30
C ARG A 186 -5.76 -9.74 -7.28
N VAL A 187 -5.13 -8.65 -7.71
CA VAL A 187 -4.64 -7.56 -6.84
C VAL A 187 -5.24 -6.24 -7.30
N LEU A 188 -6.14 -5.69 -6.49
CA LEU A 188 -6.76 -4.39 -6.72
C LEU A 188 -6.09 -3.33 -5.86
N ASP A 189 -5.17 -2.58 -6.46
CA ASP A 189 -4.47 -1.48 -5.81
C ASP A 189 -5.28 -0.17 -5.90
N ALA A 190 -5.83 0.24 -4.74
CA ALA A 190 -6.59 1.47 -4.60
C ALA A 190 -5.71 2.73 -4.50
N GLY A 191 -4.43 2.60 -4.14
CA GLY A 191 -3.50 3.72 -4.07
C GLY A 191 -2.62 3.75 -2.82
N GLN A 192 -2.42 4.94 -2.26
CA GLN A 192 -1.55 5.20 -1.11
C GLN A 192 -2.19 4.69 0.18
N CYS A 193 -1.49 4.74 1.31
CA CYS A 193 -2.07 4.32 2.60
C CYS A 193 -3.38 5.06 2.94
N ASN A 194 -3.52 6.33 2.56
CA ASN A 194 -4.76 7.10 2.69
C ASN A 194 -5.91 6.59 1.80
N ASP A 195 -5.61 5.92 0.70
CA ASP A 195 -6.61 5.29 -0.17
C ASP A 195 -7.22 4.02 0.44
N SER A 196 -6.80 3.61 1.65
CA SER A 196 -7.59 2.70 2.50
C SER A 196 -9.01 3.24 2.74
N TYR A 197 -9.21 4.55 2.62
CA TYR A 197 -10.53 5.17 2.56
C TYR A 197 -11.40 4.60 1.43
N SER A 198 -10.82 4.42 0.24
CA SER A 198 -11.52 3.79 -0.88
C SER A 198 -11.93 2.36 -0.55
N LEU A 199 -11.07 1.59 0.12
CA LEU A 199 -11.39 0.21 0.53
C LEU A 199 -12.56 0.16 1.52
N ALA A 200 -12.61 1.12 2.46
CA ALA A 200 -13.75 1.25 3.39
C ALA A 200 -15.05 1.61 2.65
N LEU A 201 -15.01 2.54 1.69
CA LEU A 201 -16.17 2.87 0.86
C LEU A 201 -16.65 1.69 0.02
N ILE A 202 -15.72 0.89 -0.52
CA ILE A 202 -16.04 -0.33 -1.27
C ILE A 202 -16.76 -1.34 -0.36
N ALA A 203 -16.24 -1.59 0.84
CA ALA A 203 -16.88 -2.50 1.79
C ALA A 203 -18.29 -2.00 2.18
N LEU A 204 -18.45 -0.71 2.47
CA LEU A 204 -19.76 -0.12 2.77
C LEU A 204 -20.73 -0.25 1.59
N LYS A 205 -20.25 -0.07 0.35
CA LYS A 205 -21.08 -0.23 -0.84
C LYS A 205 -21.50 -1.68 -1.07
N LEU A 206 -20.60 -2.64 -0.85
CA LEU A 206 -20.93 -4.07 -0.93
C LEU A 206 -21.94 -4.46 0.16
N LYS A 207 -21.78 -3.96 1.39
CA LYS A 207 -22.76 -4.15 2.48
C LYS A 207 -24.15 -3.70 2.06
N GLU A 208 -24.25 -2.52 1.45
CA GLU A 208 -25.51 -1.98 0.91
C GLU A 208 -26.08 -2.88 -0.20
N ILE A 209 -25.27 -3.27 -1.20
CA ILE A 209 -25.72 -4.07 -2.35
C ILE A 209 -26.21 -5.46 -1.92
N PHE A 210 -25.56 -6.08 -0.93
CA PHE A 210 -25.96 -7.37 -0.39
C PHE A 210 -27.04 -7.29 0.70
N GLY A 211 -27.45 -6.08 1.10
CA GLY A 211 -28.48 -5.87 2.12
C GLY A 211 -28.08 -6.42 3.49
N LEU A 212 -26.79 -6.35 3.84
CA LEU A 212 -26.27 -6.87 5.10
C LEU A 212 -26.41 -5.84 6.23
N GLU A 213 -26.77 -6.31 7.42
CA GLU A 213 -26.92 -5.45 8.60
C GLU A 213 -25.55 -5.08 9.21
N ASP A 214 -24.62 -6.03 9.24
CA ASP A 214 -23.24 -5.84 9.73
C ASP A 214 -22.22 -5.88 8.57
N ILE A 215 -21.24 -4.96 8.59
CA ILE A 215 -20.12 -4.94 7.62
C ILE A 215 -19.26 -6.21 7.72
N ASN A 216 -19.23 -6.84 8.89
CA ASN A 216 -18.45 -8.05 9.15
C ASN A 216 -19.08 -9.32 8.57
N GLU A 217 -20.30 -9.25 8.02
CA GLU A 217 -20.94 -10.35 7.29
C GLU A 217 -20.46 -10.45 5.83
N LEU A 218 -19.74 -9.44 5.34
CA LEU A 218 -19.15 -9.49 4.01
C LEU A 218 -18.08 -10.59 3.92
N PRO A 219 -17.86 -11.18 2.74
CA PRO A 219 -16.78 -12.14 2.52
C PRO A 219 -15.42 -11.42 2.42
N ILE A 220 -15.08 -10.59 3.41
CA ILE A 220 -13.85 -9.79 3.47
C ILE A 220 -13.05 -10.22 4.71
N VAL A 221 -11.79 -10.58 4.48
CA VAL A 221 -10.80 -10.84 5.52
C VAL A 221 -9.83 -9.66 5.60
N TYR A 222 -9.48 -9.22 6.81
CA TYR A 222 -8.52 -8.14 7.02
C TYR A 222 -7.20 -8.70 7.56
N ASN A 223 -6.18 -8.75 6.71
CA ASN A 223 -4.82 -9.19 7.04
C ASN A 223 -3.84 -8.02 6.79
N ILE A 224 -3.85 -7.05 7.70
CA ILE A 224 -3.24 -5.73 7.52
C ILE A 224 -1.79 -5.71 8.03
N SER A 225 -0.91 -5.09 7.26
CA SER A 225 0.47 -4.82 7.67
C SER A 225 0.64 -3.38 8.14
N TRP A 226 1.34 -3.13 9.23
CA TRP A 226 1.58 -1.77 9.72
C TRP A 226 3.07 -1.50 10.00
N TYR A 227 3.44 -0.21 10.08
CA TYR A 227 4.81 0.21 10.41
C TYR A 227 4.85 1.55 11.15
N GLU A 228 4.23 2.57 10.58
CA GLU A 228 4.26 3.94 11.11
C GLU A 228 2.84 4.46 11.41
N GLN A 229 2.72 5.73 11.77
CA GLN A 229 1.55 6.28 12.44
C GLN A 229 0.34 6.48 11.51
N LYS A 230 0.53 6.61 10.19
CA LYS A 230 -0.60 6.65 9.25
C LYS A 230 -1.34 5.30 9.22
N ALA A 231 -0.64 4.18 9.37
CA ALA A 231 -1.30 2.88 9.53
C ALA A 231 -2.11 2.77 10.83
N VAL A 232 -1.66 3.44 11.91
CA VAL A 232 -2.41 3.47 13.18
C VAL A 232 -3.74 4.20 13.01
N ILE A 233 -3.76 5.37 12.36
CA ILE A 233 -5.03 6.10 12.16
C ILE A 233 -5.96 5.35 11.18
N VAL A 234 -5.43 4.64 10.19
CA VAL A 234 -6.23 3.75 9.32
C VAL A 234 -6.87 2.62 10.14
N LEU A 235 -6.11 1.97 11.03
CA LEU A 235 -6.66 0.97 11.94
C LEU A 235 -7.80 1.55 12.78
N LEU A 236 -7.56 2.70 13.46
CA LEU A 236 -8.58 3.35 14.28
C LEU A 236 -9.83 3.73 13.48
N ALA A 237 -9.69 4.15 12.23
CA ALA A 237 -10.81 4.42 11.34
C ALA A 237 -11.63 3.15 11.02
N LEU A 238 -10.97 2.01 10.75
CA LEU A 238 -11.66 0.73 10.54
C LEU A 238 -12.41 0.28 11.81
N LEU A 239 -11.79 0.42 12.99
CA LEU A 239 -12.44 0.11 14.26
C LEU A 239 -13.65 1.01 14.53
N TYR A 240 -13.55 2.30 14.19
CA TYR A 240 -14.65 3.25 14.27
C TYR A 240 -15.82 2.86 13.35
N LEU A 241 -15.53 2.37 12.15
CA LEU A 241 -16.51 1.86 11.20
C LEU A 241 -17.12 0.50 11.60
N GLY A 242 -16.69 -0.07 12.74
CA GLY A 242 -17.21 -1.32 13.27
C GLY A 242 -16.58 -2.57 12.66
N VAL A 243 -15.47 -2.44 11.92
CA VAL A 243 -14.73 -3.60 11.41
C VAL A 243 -14.10 -4.37 12.57
N LYS A 244 -14.28 -5.69 12.56
CA LYS A 244 -13.77 -6.63 13.55
C LYS A 244 -12.88 -7.68 12.91
N ASN A 245 -12.23 -8.48 13.75
CA ASN A 245 -11.41 -9.63 13.36
C ASN A 245 -10.23 -9.26 12.45
N ILE A 246 -9.68 -8.06 12.65
CA ILE A 246 -8.50 -7.59 11.92
C ILE A 246 -7.27 -8.35 12.43
N GLN A 247 -6.60 -9.05 11.54
CA GLN A 247 -5.26 -9.55 11.80
C GLN A 247 -4.24 -8.45 11.48
N LEU A 248 -3.44 -8.07 12.48
CA LEU A 248 -2.49 -6.96 12.41
C LEU A 248 -1.07 -7.47 12.61
N GLY A 249 -0.17 -7.17 11.66
CA GLY A 249 1.19 -7.70 11.69
C GLY A 249 2.28 -6.80 11.10
N PRO A 250 3.55 -7.25 11.14
CA PRO A 250 3.97 -8.60 11.55
C PRO A 250 4.04 -8.80 13.08
N THR A 251 3.89 -7.75 13.86
CA THR A 251 3.80 -7.79 15.32
C THR A 251 2.75 -6.79 15.79
N LEU A 252 2.15 -7.00 16.97
CA LEU A 252 1.31 -5.97 17.57
C LEU A 252 2.13 -4.74 18.02
N PRO A 253 1.52 -3.54 18.07
CA PRO A 253 2.22 -2.34 18.53
C PRO A 253 2.69 -2.41 19.99
N ALA A 254 3.97 -2.11 20.21
CA ALA A 254 4.57 -2.09 21.55
C ALA A 254 3.99 -1.00 22.48
N PHE A 255 3.27 -0.01 21.95
CA PHE A 255 2.59 1.02 22.73
C PHE A 255 1.25 0.53 23.34
N LEU A 256 0.81 -0.68 23.01
CA LEU A 256 -0.35 -1.29 23.65
C LEU A 256 0.08 -1.95 24.96
N SER A 257 -0.36 -1.39 26.09
CA SER A 257 -0.22 -2.08 27.37
C SER A 257 -1.09 -3.35 27.38
N PRO A 258 -0.81 -4.34 28.23
CA PRO A 258 -1.60 -5.57 28.30
C PRO A 258 -3.12 -5.32 28.41
N ASN A 259 -3.55 -4.41 29.29
CA ASN A 259 -4.96 -4.08 29.48
C ASN A 259 -5.58 -3.40 28.24
N VAL A 260 -4.82 -2.56 27.52
CA VAL A 260 -5.32 -1.93 26.30
C VAL A 260 -5.42 -2.95 25.17
N ALA A 261 -4.45 -3.86 25.06
CA ALA A 261 -4.48 -4.95 24.10
C ALA A 261 -5.68 -5.88 24.35
N GLU A 262 -5.97 -6.22 25.61
CA GLU A 262 -7.13 -7.03 26.00
C GLU A 262 -8.44 -6.38 25.56
N VAL A 263 -8.63 -5.08 25.80
CA VAL A 263 -9.83 -4.35 25.30
C VAL A 263 -9.96 -4.44 23.78
N LEU A 264 -8.85 -4.32 23.05
CA LEU A 264 -8.86 -4.42 21.59
C LEU A 264 -9.23 -5.84 21.10
N VAL A 265 -8.74 -6.87 21.78
CA VAL A 265 -9.10 -8.27 21.51
C VAL A 265 -10.58 -8.51 21.83
N GLU A 266 -11.04 -8.15 23.03
CA GLU A 266 -12.41 -8.41 23.48
C GLU A 266 -13.48 -7.68 22.67
N LYS A 267 -13.22 -6.42 22.28
CA LYS A 267 -14.22 -5.59 21.59
C LYS A 267 -14.17 -5.72 20.07
N PHE A 268 -12.97 -5.93 19.51
CA PHE A 268 -12.76 -5.88 18.07
C PHE A 268 -12.17 -7.16 17.47
N GLY A 269 -11.77 -8.14 18.28
CA GLY A 269 -11.19 -9.39 17.78
C GLY A 269 -9.84 -9.19 17.07
N ILE A 270 -9.08 -8.15 17.43
CA ILE A 270 -7.75 -7.94 16.83
C ILE A 270 -6.85 -9.12 17.19
N THR A 271 -6.15 -9.67 16.20
CA THR A 271 -5.18 -10.75 16.39
C THR A 271 -3.85 -10.44 15.71
N SER A 272 -2.79 -11.15 16.11
CA SER A 272 -1.49 -11.12 15.42
C SER A 272 -1.47 -12.14 14.27
N ILE A 273 -0.49 -12.02 13.38
CA ILE A 273 -0.18 -13.07 12.39
C ILE A 273 0.26 -14.38 13.05
N GLY A 274 -0.16 -15.51 12.48
CA GLY A 274 0.33 -16.86 12.78
C GLY A 274 1.30 -17.33 11.69
N THR A 275 1.32 -18.63 11.41
CA THR A 275 1.94 -19.14 10.18
C THR A 275 1.01 -18.97 8.98
N VAL A 276 1.56 -18.96 7.76
CA VAL A 276 0.76 -18.83 6.52
C VAL A 276 -0.28 -19.95 6.43
N ALA A 277 0.11 -21.20 6.70
CA ALA A 277 -0.78 -22.35 6.67
C ALA A 277 -1.94 -22.23 7.68
N GLU A 278 -1.64 -21.92 8.94
CA GLU A 278 -2.67 -21.74 9.99
C GLU A 278 -3.64 -20.60 9.67
N ASP A 279 -3.12 -19.49 9.16
CA ASP A 279 -3.95 -18.33 8.83
C ASP A 279 -4.81 -18.58 7.58
N LEU A 280 -4.28 -19.27 6.57
CA LEU A 280 -5.07 -19.70 5.41
C LEU A 280 -6.18 -20.68 5.81
N GLU A 281 -5.87 -21.68 6.62
CA GLU A 281 -6.86 -22.64 7.16
C GLU A 281 -7.97 -21.89 7.91
N ARG A 282 -7.59 -21.01 8.84
CA ARG A 282 -8.54 -20.20 9.64
C ARG A 282 -9.40 -19.29 8.77
N PHE A 283 -8.81 -18.63 7.78
CA PHE A 283 -9.52 -17.64 6.96
C PHE A 283 -10.38 -18.27 5.87
N LEU A 284 -10.02 -19.45 5.36
CA LEU A 284 -10.78 -20.14 4.32
C LEU A 284 -11.85 -21.06 4.93
N GLY A 285 -11.71 -21.44 6.21
CA GLY A 285 -12.67 -22.29 6.92
C GLY A 285 -12.54 -23.77 6.54
N ALA A 286 -11.29 -24.25 6.39
CA ALA A 286 -10.98 -25.66 6.17
C ALA A 286 -11.04 -26.47 7.48
#